data_AF-A0A9E1NJ83-F1
#
_entry.id   AF-A0A9E1NJ83-F1
#
_cell.length_a   1.000
_cell.length_b   1.000
_cell.length_c   1.000
_cell.angle_alpha   90.00
_cell.angle_beta   90.00
_cell.angle_gamma   90.00
#
_symmetry.space_group_name_H-M   'P 1'
#
loop_
_entity.id
_entity.type
_entity.pdbx_description
1 polymer ?
#
loop_
_entity_poly.entity_id
_entity_poly.type
_entity_poly.pdbx_seq_one_letter_code
_entity_poly.pdbx_strand_id
1 'polypeptide(L)'
;MTDPFIERIQTEIILGNNNSAAILRQITAQGYTGSYTLVQECVASLRKATNKCQIKQLLPIKWMLGVLQNGLPKEILFEELDETITPVDLDGLLTRVREGDLRERNRALAVLASAKGIKISDIAEFLMLDQRTVTAYVSKFRKSGLRSLFSFERDGLKKHELPEYKDALFSILHSPPRDHGINRTSWRMIDLKLVMHNRGLHIGEDCIRKIVKNAGFAYRKAKKVLTSTDPAYKERLETITDILSELSQSERFFSIDEYGPVAIKIHGGKSLTAPDEKRVVPQYQKNKGSLILIGALELSSNQMIHFYAEHKRTKEMIQLLHLLLSKYQNQKKFYFSWDAASWHTSKRFLSEVDRINSKDYRTEKKTPEIAIAPLPSCAQFLNVIESVFSGMARAIIHNSDYESVDECKKAMNLYFAERNQHFNDHPKRAGNKIWGKERTPPVFSETNNCKDPIYR
;
A
#
# COMPACT_ATOMS: atom_id res chain seq x y z
N MET A 1 9.47 75.23 -2.80
CA MET A 1 10.77 74.66 -2.42
C MET A 1 10.71 74.34 -0.95
N THR A 2 10.74 73.05 -0.61
CA THR A 2 10.84 72.60 0.79
C THR A 2 12.15 73.10 1.37
N ASP A 3 12.11 73.60 2.60
CA ASP A 3 13.32 74.05 3.30
C ASP A 3 14.30 72.88 3.41
N PRO A 4 15.53 72.98 2.87
CA PRO A 4 16.55 71.94 2.91
C PRO A 4 16.83 71.43 4.33
N PHE A 5 16.57 72.24 5.35
CA PHE A 5 16.65 71.88 6.75
C PHE A 5 15.58 70.86 7.17
N ILE A 6 14.32 71.06 6.77
CA ILE A 6 13.20 70.17 7.11
C ILE A 6 13.37 68.81 6.42
N GLU A 7 13.87 68.78 5.19
CA GLU A 7 14.10 67.56 4.43
C GLU A 7 15.19 66.67 5.05
N ARG A 8 16.26 67.30 5.57
CA ARG A 8 17.33 66.59 6.31
C ARG A 8 16.83 65.98 7.62
N ILE A 9 16.02 66.72 8.38
CA ILE A 9 15.40 66.19 9.60
C ILE A 9 14.43 65.05 9.30
N GLN A 10 13.63 65.16 8.23
CA GLN A 10 12.72 64.08 7.79
C GLN A 10 13.48 62.81 7.43
N THR A 11 14.62 62.93 6.74
CA THR A 11 15.46 61.80 6.33
C THR A 11 15.98 61.03 7.54
N GLU A 12 16.52 61.71 8.56
CA GLU A 12 17.01 61.05 9.78
C GLU A 12 15.88 60.38 10.59
N ILE A 13 14.68 60.94 10.59
CA ILE A 13 13.50 60.30 11.22
C ILE A 13 13.11 59.01 10.48
N ILE A 14 13.15 59.00 9.14
CA ILE A 14 12.86 57.81 8.32
C ILE A 14 13.92 56.71 8.54
N LEU A 15 15.18 57.10 8.74
CA LEU A 15 16.28 56.18 9.06
C LEU A 15 16.24 55.65 10.50
N GLY A 16 15.19 55.98 11.27
CA GLY A 16 14.93 55.43 12.61
C GLY A 16 15.65 56.15 13.75
N ASN A 17 16.22 57.33 13.50
CA ASN A 17 16.97 58.07 14.50
C ASN A 17 16.02 58.83 15.46
N ASN A 18 15.89 58.33 16.69
CA ASN A 18 14.81 58.73 17.60
C ASN A 18 15.16 59.81 18.62
N ASN A 19 16.36 60.39 18.57
CA ASN A 19 16.83 61.38 19.55
C ASN A 19 17.12 62.74 18.89
N SER A 20 16.41 63.80 19.29
CA SER A 20 16.60 65.15 18.74
C SER A 20 18.02 65.69 18.94
N ALA A 21 18.73 65.25 19.98
CA ALA A 21 20.13 65.62 20.22
C ALA A 21 21.12 64.85 19.33
N ALA A 22 20.74 63.67 18.84
CA ALA A 22 21.52 62.94 17.83
C ALA A 22 21.31 63.57 16.44
N ILE A 23 20.06 63.89 16.10
CA ILE A 23 19.70 64.58 14.86
C ILE A 23 20.40 65.94 14.78
N LEU A 24 20.38 66.75 15.86
CA LEU A 24 21.10 68.02 15.89
C LEU A 24 22.60 67.83 15.60
N ARG A 25 23.26 66.84 16.22
CA ARG A 25 24.69 66.58 15.99
C ARG A 25 25.00 66.27 14.53
N GLN A 26 24.16 65.48 13.86
CA GLN A 26 24.34 65.14 12.44
C GLN A 26 24.10 66.33 11.51
N ILE A 27 23.03 67.10 11.72
CA ILE A 27 22.75 68.25 10.84
C ILE A 27 23.71 69.42 11.08
N THR A 28 24.23 69.57 12.31
CA THR A 28 25.31 70.54 12.62
C THR A 28 26.61 70.15 11.91
N ALA A 29 26.94 68.86 11.83
CA ALA A 29 28.07 68.38 11.00
C ALA A 29 27.86 68.67 9.50
N GLN A 30 26.62 68.89 9.07
CA GLN A 30 26.24 69.25 7.69
C GLN A 30 26.00 70.76 7.51
N GLY A 31 26.48 71.59 8.45
CA GLY A 31 26.49 73.06 8.35
C GLY A 31 25.33 73.79 9.01
N TYR A 32 24.47 73.13 9.79
CA TYR A 32 23.38 73.79 10.53
C TYR A 32 23.90 74.49 11.79
N THR A 33 23.62 75.79 11.92
CA THR A 33 24.05 76.65 13.05
C THR A 33 22.93 77.08 13.99
N GLY A 34 21.70 76.58 13.78
CA GLY A 34 20.53 76.98 14.57
C GLY A 34 20.42 76.28 15.93
N SER A 35 19.43 76.69 16.73
CA SER A 35 19.27 76.23 18.11
C SER A 35 18.68 74.81 18.20
N TYR A 36 19.01 74.12 19.31
CA TYR A 36 18.45 72.81 19.65
C TYR A 36 16.92 72.83 19.77
N THR A 37 16.36 73.91 20.32
CA THR A 37 14.91 74.07 20.53
C THR A 37 14.14 74.03 19.21
N LEU A 38 14.65 74.68 18.16
CA LEU A 38 14.04 74.67 16.82
C LEU A 38 14.06 73.27 16.19
N VAL A 39 15.16 72.52 16.38
CA VAL A 39 15.24 71.12 15.93
C VAL A 39 14.26 70.25 16.71
N GLN A 40 14.12 70.47 18.01
CA GLN A 40 13.19 69.74 18.86
C GLN A 40 11.72 69.98 18.46
N GLU A 41 11.35 71.24 18.20
CA GLU A 41 10.00 71.61 17.73
C GLU A 41 9.71 71.08 16.33
N CYS A 42 10.67 71.18 15.42
CA CYS A 42 10.55 70.65 14.06
C CYS A 42 10.42 69.12 14.07
N VAL A 43 11.25 68.41 14.84
CA VAL A 43 11.14 66.95 15.04
C VAL A 43 9.80 66.58 15.67
N ALA A 44 9.30 67.33 16.65
CA ALA A 44 7.99 67.06 17.27
C ALA A 44 6.83 67.27 16.28
N SER A 45 6.87 68.34 15.49
CA SER A 45 5.87 68.64 14.47
C SER A 45 5.88 67.60 13.33
N LEU A 46 7.07 67.25 12.84
CA LEU A 46 7.28 66.20 11.84
C LEU A 46 6.88 64.84 12.38
N ARG A 47 7.17 64.49 13.64
CA ARG A 47 6.65 63.27 14.28
C ARG A 47 5.14 63.27 14.36
N LYS A 48 4.51 64.40 14.68
CA LYS A 48 3.05 64.50 14.73
C LYS A 48 2.44 64.29 13.33
N ALA A 49 3.08 64.82 12.29
CA ALA A 49 2.69 64.62 10.89
C ALA A 49 2.96 63.18 10.39
N THR A 50 4.14 62.64 10.65
CA THR A 50 4.58 61.28 10.29
C THR A 50 3.77 60.23 11.04
N ASN A 51 3.51 60.40 12.34
CA ASN A 51 2.62 59.51 13.10
C ASN A 51 1.19 59.56 12.54
N LYS A 52 0.67 60.74 12.16
CA LYS A 52 -0.66 60.83 11.55
C LYS A 52 -0.71 60.18 10.16
N CYS A 53 0.36 60.26 9.37
CA CYS A 53 0.50 59.61 8.07
C CYS A 53 0.67 58.07 8.21
N GLN A 54 1.55 57.62 9.10
CA GLN A 54 1.76 56.21 9.44
C GLN A 54 0.51 55.58 10.04
N ILE A 55 -0.20 56.27 10.94
CA ILE A 55 -1.50 55.81 11.47
C ILE A 55 -2.49 55.63 10.30
N LYS A 56 -2.57 56.59 9.37
CA LYS A 56 -3.43 56.46 8.18
C LYS A 56 -3.05 55.28 7.28
N GLN A 57 -1.76 55.00 7.10
CA GLN A 57 -1.26 53.86 6.32
C GLN A 57 -1.45 52.51 7.04
N LEU A 58 -1.41 52.50 8.37
CA LEU A 58 -1.55 51.29 9.20
C LEU A 58 -3.02 50.93 9.49
N LEU A 59 -3.95 51.88 9.37
CA LEU A 59 -5.38 51.65 9.63
C LEU A 59 -5.96 50.52 8.75
N PRO A 60 -5.74 50.50 7.42
CA PRO A 60 -6.16 49.38 6.56
C PRO A 60 -5.59 48.02 6.99
N ILE A 61 -4.30 47.99 7.32
CA ILE A 61 -3.58 46.77 7.72
C ILE A 61 -4.14 46.26 9.06
N LYS A 62 -4.31 47.14 10.04
CA LYS A 62 -4.88 46.79 11.35
C LYS A 62 -6.31 46.27 11.22
N TRP A 63 -7.11 46.87 10.36
CA TRP A 63 -8.48 46.41 10.12
C TRP A 63 -8.50 45.01 9.51
N MET A 64 -7.73 44.78 8.44
CA MET A 64 -7.64 43.46 7.80
C MET A 64 -7.09 42.37 8.73
N LEU A 65 -6.11 42.70 9.59
CA LEU A 65 -5.64 41.81 10.65
C LEU A 65 -6.72 41.53 11.69
N GLY A 66 -7.49 42.54 12.09
CA GLY A 66 -8.61 42.40 13.01
C GLY A 66 -9.67 41.44 12.49
N VAL A 67 -10.00 41.52 11.20
CA VAL A 67 -10.90 40.57 10.54
C VAL A 67 -10.33 39.15 10.54
N LEU A 68 -9.05 38.97 10.19
CA LEU A 68 -8.38 37.67 10.19
C LEU A 68 -8.27 37.02 11.57
N GLN A 69 -8.03 37.83 12.61
CA GLN A 69 -7.85 37.38 13.99
C GLN A 69 -9.16 37.29 14.78
N ASN A 70 -10.31 37.53 14.13
CA ASN A 70 -11.61 37.59 14.78
C ASN A 70 -11.68 38.64 15.91
N GLY A 71 -10.90 39.72 15.79
CA GLY A 71 -10.81 40.80 16.77
C GLY A 71 -11.86 41.90 16.62
N LEU A 72 -12.70 41.83 15.57
CA LEU A 72 -13.77 42.79 15.31
C LEU A 72 -15.13 42.09 15.40
N PRO A 73 -16.05 42.54 16.29
CA PRO A 73 -17.41 42.04 16.36
C PRO A 73 -18.15 42.16 15.02
N LYS A 74 -19.03 41.22 14.72
CA LYS A 74 -19.75 41.14 13.43
C LYS A 74 -20.61 42.38 13.19
N GLU A 75 -21.21 42.91 14.26
CA GLU A 75 -22.11 44.07 14.24
C GLU A 75 -21.34 45.32 13.80
N ILE A 76 -20.18 45.55 14.40
CA ILE A 76 -19.27 46.66 14.06
C ILE A 76 -18.75 46.51 12.63
N LEU A 77 -18.40 45.29 12.22
CA LEU A 77 -17.97 45.02 10.85
C LEU A 77 -19.06 45.36 9.84
N PHE A 78 -20.32 44.99 10.10
CA PHE A 78 -21.41 45.23 9.16
C PHE A 78 -21.69 46.72 8.96
N GLU A 79 -21.66 47.52 10.03
CA GLU A 79 -21.88 48.97 9.97
C GLU A 79 -20.80 49.73 9.17
N GLU A 80 -19.60 49.16 9.07
CA GLU A 80 -18.46 49.78 8.40
C GLU A 80 -18.35 49.47 6.90
N LEU A 81 -19.16 48.53 6.38
CA LEU A 81 -19.17 48.07 5.00
C LEU A 81 -20.19 48.86 4.16
N ASP A 82 -19.92 48.97 2.86
CA ASP A 82 -20.87 49.53 1.90
C ASP A 82 -22.09 48.61 1.67
N GLU A 83 -23.11 49.15 1.02
CA GLU A 83 -24.38 48.47 0.70
C GLU A 83 -24.24 47.24 -0.23
N THR A 84 -23.02 46.93 -0.71
CA THR A 84 -22.79 45.78 -1.59
C THR A 84 -22.72 44.44 -0.85
N ILE A 85 -22.64 44.45 0.49
CA ILE A 85 -22.57 43.26 1.33
C ILE A 85 -23.88 43.08 2.10
N THR A 86 -24.62 42.00 1.83
CA THR A 86 -25.79 41.63 2.65
C THR A 86 -25.38 40.93 3.94
N PRO A 87 -26.25 40.84 4.98
CA PRO A 87 -25.95 40.06 6.18
C PRO A 87 -25.58 38.60 5.91
N VAL A 88 -26.20 37.99 4.88
CA VAL A 88 -25.92 36.62 4.43
C VAL A 88 -24.54 36.53 3.78
N ASP A 89 -24.16 37.54 2.99
CA ASP A 89 -22.83 37.60 2.38
C ASP A 89 -21.75 37.78 3.44
N LEU A 90 -21.98 38.64 4.44
CA LEU A 90 -21.05 38.85 5.55
C LEU A 90 -20.77 37.55 6.30
N ASP A 91 -21.80 36.78 6.63
CA ASP A 91 -21.64 35.47 7.29
C ASP A 91 -20.83 34.51 6.43
N GLY A 92 -21.18 34.37 5.15
CA GLY A 92 -20.46 33.48 4.25
C GLY A 92 -19.00 33.89 4.05
N LEU A 93 -18.70 35.19 3.98
CA LEU A 93 -17.33 35.69 3.84
C LEU A 93 -16.54 35.47 5.14
N LEU A 94 -17.12 35.75 6.31
CA LEU A 94 -16.45 35.54 7.60
C LEU A 94 -16.17 34.06 7.89
N THR A 95 -17.10 33.15 7.56
CA THR A 95 -16.84 31.71 7.64
C THR A 95 -15.61 31.33 6.80
N ARG A 96 -15.50 31.85 5.57
CA ARG A 96 -14.34 31.55 4.70
C ARG A 96 -13.05 32.20 5.16
N VAL A 97 -13.10 33.37 5.79
CA VAL A 97 -11.94 33.99 6.44
C VAL A 97 -11.41 33.13 7.59
N ARG A 98 -12.29 32.51 8.36
CA ARG A 98 -11.94 31.74 9.57
C ARG A 98 -11.53 30.29 9.26
N GLU A 99 -12.29 29.63 8.40
CA GLU A 99 -12.22 28.17 8.22
C GLU A 99 -11.72 27.76 6.83
N GLY A 100 -11.67 28.69 5.87
CA GLY A 100 -11.31 28.41 4.49
C GLY A 100 -9.82 28.13 4.28
N ASP A 101 -9.50 27.51 3.14
CA ASP A 101 -8.11 27.42 2.69
C ASP A 101 -7.52 28.83 2.38
N LEU A 102 -6.21 28.93 2.13
CA LEU A 102 -5.57 30.23 1.88
C LEU A 102 -6.21 30.99 0.70
N ARG A 103 -6.68 30.27 -0.32
CA ARG A 103 -7.29 30.88 -1.51
C ARG A 103 -8.67 31.44 -1.19
N GLU A 104 -9.48 30.70 -0.43
CA GLU A 104 -10.78 31.15 0.05
C GLU A 104 -10.64 32.36 0.97
N ARG A 105 -9.71 32.30 1.93
CA ARG A 105 -9.41 33.41 2.85
C ARG A 105 -9.03 34.69 2.12
N ASN A 106 -8.10 34.60 1.17
CA ASN A 106 -7.67 35.77 0.39
C ASN A 106 -8.81 36.38 -0.43
N ARG A 107 -9.68 35.54 -1.02
CA ARG A 107 -10.86 36.04 -1.76
C ARG A 107 -11.87 36.72 -0.85
N ALA A 108 -12.16 36.11 0.29
CA ALA A 108 -13.13 36.65 1.25
C ALA A 108 -12.66 37.99 1.83
N LEU A 109 -11.40 38.05 2.29
CA LEU A 109 -10.82 39.26 2.86
C LEU A 109 -10.70 40.38 1.82
N ALA A 110 -10.34 40.07 0.57
CA ALA A 110 -10.30 41.06 -0.50
C ALA A 110 -11.66 41.74 -0.74
N VAL A 111 -12.75 40.96 -0.69
CA VAL A 111 -14.11 41.49 -0.84
C VAL A 111 -14.51 42.35 0.35
N LEU A 112 -14.31 41.86 1.58
CA LEU A 112 -14.62 42.61 2.80
C LEU A 112 -13.82 43.92 2.89
N ALA A 113 -12.52 43.88 2.63
CA ALA A 113 -11.67 45.07 2.65
C ALA A 113 -12.05 46.07 1.55
N SER A 114 -12.44 45.60 0.37
CA SER A 114 -12.93 46.48 -0.69
C SER A 114 -14.26 47.15 -0.33
N ALA A 115 -15.19 46.41 0.29
CA ALA A 115 -16.48 46.96 0.74
C ALA A 115 -16.33 47.93 1.92
N LYS A 116 -15.27 47.76 2.73
CA LYS A 116 -14.86 48.73 3.77
C LYS A 116 -14.35 50.06 3.21
N GLY A 117 -13.99 50.09 1.92
CA GLY A 117 -13.38 51.24 1.23
C GLY A 117 -11.85 51.25 1.24
N ILE A 118 -11.18 50.13 1.57
CA ILE A 118 -9.72 50.03 1.49
C ILE A 118 -9.28 49.97 0.03
N LYS A 119 -8.20 50.68 -0.31
CA LYS A 119 -7.69 50.72 -1.68
C LYS A 119 -7.20 49.34 -2.13
N ILE A 120 -7.45 49.01 -3.40
CA ILE A 120 -7.02 47.75 -4.02
C ILE A 120 -5.49 47.55 -3.92
N SER A 121 -4.70 48.62 -3.98
CA SER A 121 -3.24 48.58 -3.78
C SER A 121 -2.87 48.02 -2.41
N ASP A 122 -3.53 48.50 -1.36
CA ASP A 122 -3.20 48.18 0.03
C ASP A 122 -3.68 46.76 0.37
N ILE A 123 -4.81 46.34 -0.21
CA ILE A 123 -5.31 44.96 -0.13
C ILE A 123 -4.36 44.01 -0.84
N ALA A 124 -3.90 44.37 -2.04
CA ALA A 124 -2.98 43.56 -2.84
C ALA A 124 -1.62 43.39 -2.13
N GLU A 125 -1.08 44.46 -1.57
CA GLU A 125 0.14 44.43 -0.77
C GLU A 125 -0.02 43.54 0.47
N PHE A 126 -1.11 43.72 1.22
CA PHE A 126 -1.37 42.94 2.43
C PHE A 126 -1.54 41.43 2.14
N LEU A 127 -2.25 41.08 1.06
CA LEU A 127 -2.48 39.69 0.66
C LEU A 127 -1.34 39.08 -0.15
N MET A 128 -0.30 39.88 -0.48
CA MET A 128 0.79 39.51 -1.39
C MET A 128 0.27 39.00 -2.75
N LEU A 129 -0.71 39.70 -3.32
CA LEU A 129 -1.34 39.39 -4.60
C LEU A 129 -1.13 40.53 -5.61
N ASP A 130 -1.33 40.22 -6.89
CA ASP A 130 -1.39 41.26 -7.93
C ASP A 130 -2.72 42.05 -7.85
N GLN A 131 -2.67 43.36 -8.10
CA GLN A 131 -3.86 44.24 -8.05
C GLN A 131 -4.97 43.79 -9.00
N ARG A 132 -4.64 43.22 -10.18
CA ARG A 132 -5.63 42.67 -11.11
C ARG A 132 -6.34 41.45 -10.52
N THR A 133 -5.64 40.66 -9.73
CA THR A 133 -6.22 39.48 -9.04
C THR A 133 -7.23 39.92 -7.99
N VAL A 134 -6.88 40.90 -7.16
CA VAL A 134 -7.80 41.47 -6.15
C VAL A 134 -9.02 42.10 -6.85
N THR A 135 -8.79 42.89 -7.90
CA THR A 135 -9.88 43.49 -8.70
C THR A 135 -10.80 42.43 -9.29
N ALA A 136 -10.25 41.32 -9.80
CA ALA A 136 -11.02 40.21 -10.33
C ALA A 136 -11.87 39.53 -9.25
N TYR A 137 -11.37 39.39 -8.02
CA TYR A 137 -12.14 38.83 -6.90
C TYR A 137 -13.34 39.71 -6.55
N VAL A 138 -13.11 41.01 -6.37
CA VAL A 138 -14.17 41.98 -6.07
C VAL A 138 -15.20 42.04 -7.20
N SER A 139 -14.74 42.09 -8.46
CA SER A 139 -15.63 42.12 -9.63
C SER A 139 -16.47 40.84 -9.76
N LYS A 140 -15.87 39.67 -9.49
CA LYS A 140 -16.57 38.38 -9.53
C LYS A 140 -17.65 38.30 -8.46
N PHE A 141 -17.36 38.79 -7.25
CA PHE A 141 -18.35 38.89 -6.19
C PHE A 141 -19.49 39.85 -6.56
N ARG A 142 -19.19 41.08 -6.98
CA ARG A 142 -20.21 42.07 -7.37
C ARG A 142 -21.11 41.59 -8.50
N LYS A 143 -20.58 40.81 -9.45
CA LYS A 143 -21.35 40.32 -10.60
C LYS A 143 -22.23 39.12 -10.28
N SER A 144 -21.82 38.23 -9.37
CA SER A 144 -22.41 36.88 -9.26
C SER A 144 -22.48 36.33 -7.84
N GLY A 145 -22.21 37.16 -6.84
CA GLY A 145 -22.34 36.84 -5.42
C GLY A 145 -21.39 35.77 -4.89
N LEU A 146 -21.67 35.33 -3.67
CA LEU A 146 -20.80 34.46 -2.86
C LEU A 146 -20.54 33.10 -3.50
N ARG A 147 -21.57 32.46 -4.09
CA ARG A 147 -21.44 31.14 -4.73
C ARG A 147 -20.44 31.16 -5.89
N SER A 148 -20.45 32.21 -6.71
CA SER A 148 -19.54 32.34 -7.84
C SER A 148 -18.11 32.67 -7.39
N LEU A 149 -17.96 33.51 -6.36
CA LEU A 149 -16.65 33.86 -5.79
C LEU A 149 -15.87 32.62 -5.37
N PHE A 150 -16.54 31.62 -4.78
CA PHE A 150 -15.94 30.36 -4.32
C PHE A 150 -16.14 29.18 -5.27
N SER A 151 -16.76 29.40 -6.44
CA SER A 151 -16.74 28.40 -7.50
C SER A 151 -15.34 28.36 -8.14
N PHE A 152 -14.71 27.20 -7.99
CA PHE A 152 -13.39 26.87 -8.54
C PHE A 152 -13.46 25.93 -9.73
N GLU A 153 -14.67 25.59 -10.16
CA GLU A 153 -14.90 24.79 -11.35
C GLU A 153 -14.31 25.53 -12.55
N ARG A 154 -13.48 24.81 -13.32
CA ARG A 154 -12.96 25.31 -14.58
C ARG A 154 -13.92 24.83 -15.66
N ASP A 155 -14.37 25.74 -16.51
CA ASP A 155 -15.11 25.36 -17.71
C ASP A 155 -14.19 24.61 -18.67
N GLY A 156 -14.68 23.45 -19.15
CA GLY A 156 -14.00 22.61 -20.14
C GLY A 156 -13.48 21.27 -19.62
N LEU A 157 -13.32 20.32 -20.54
CA LEU A 157 -12.75 19.01 -20.26
C LEU A 157 -11.28 19.14 -19.86
N LYS A 158 -10.89 18.44 -18.79
CA LYS A 158 -9.49 18.30 -18.40
C LYS A 158 -8.79 17.42 -19.43
N LYS A 159 -7.47 17.57 -19.57
CA LYS A 159 -6.67 16.79 -20.53
C LYS A 159 -6.86 15.26 -20.43
N HIS A 160 -7.08 14.72 -19.23
CA HIS A 160 -7.34 13.28 -19.04
C HIS A 160 -8.75 12.83 -19.43
N GLU A 161 -9.65 13.75 -19.73
CA GLU A 161 -11.02 13.49 -20.15
C GLU A 161 -11.15 13.56 -21.68
N LEU A 162 -10.25 14.29 -22.35
CA LEU A 162 -10.20 14.45 -23.80
C LEU A 162 -9.89 13.12 -24.53
N PRO A 163 -10.66 12.75 -25.58
CA PRO A 163 -10.43 11.52 -26.36
C PRO A 163 -9.02 11.42 -26.96
N GLU A 164 -8.53 12.51 -27.57
CA GLU A 164 -7.20 12.57 -28.20
C GLU A 164 -6.07 12.07 -27.27
N TYR A 165 -6.09 12.49 -26.01
CA TYR A 165 -5.09 12.07 -25.02
C TYR A 165 -5.28 10.61 -24.58
N LYS A 166 -6.53 10.14 -24.49
CA LYS A 166 -6.84 8.76 -24.13
C LYS A 166 -6.39 7.80 -25.24
N ASP A 167 -6.79 8.09 -26.47
CA ASP A 167 -6.52 7.25 -27.64
C ASP A 167 -5.02 7.15 -27.90
N ALA A 168 -4.31 8.28 -27.82
CA ALA A 168 -2.86 8.30 -27.96
C ALA A 168 -2.17 7.51 -26.84
N LEU A 169 -2.60 7.64 -25.58
CA LEU A 169 -2.01 6.91 -24.46
C LEU A 169 -2.24 5.40 -24.60
N PHE A 170 -3.44 4.96 -24.97
CA PHE A 170 -3.72 3.54 -25.17
C PHE A 170 -3.01 2.98 -26.40
N SER A 171 -2.86 3.76 -27.46
CA SER A 171 -2.00 3.40 -28.61
C SER A 171 -0.56 3.12 -28.16
N ILE A 172 0.01 3.94 -27.27
CA ILE A 172 1.36 3.74 -26.71
C ILE A 172 1.41 2.50 -25.82
N LEU A 173 0.43 2.31 -24.94
CA LEU A 173 0.38 1.18 -24.00
C LEU A 173 0.28 -0.19 -24.69
N HIS A 174 -0.34 -0.25 -25.87
CA HIS A 174 -0.46 -1.48 -26.65
C HIS A 174 0.81 -1.89 -27.41
N SER A 175 1.88 -1.11 -27.35
CA SER A 175 3.20 -1.53 -27.82
C SER A 175 4.25 -1.52 -26.69
N PRO A 176 5.27 -2.38 -26.78
CA PRO A 176 6.33 -2.43 -25.77
C PRO A 176 7.19 -1.15 -25.77
N PRO A 177 7.78 -0.75 -24.62
CA PRO A 177 8.63 0.44 -24.54
C PRO A 177 9.79 0.47 -25.56
N ARG A 178 10.31 -0.71 -25.93
CA ARG A 178 11.38 -0.85 -26.94
C ARG A 178 11.01 -0.25 -28.29
N ASP A 179 9.74 -0.31 -28.68
CA ASP A 179 9.24 0.21 -29.96
C ASP A 179 9.25 1.75 -29.97
N HIS A 180 9.39 2.37 -28.79
CA HIS A 180 9.54 3.82 -28.60
C HIS A 180 10.96 4.21 -28.19
N GLY A 181 11.96 3.34 -28.43
CA GLY A 181 13.37 3.61 -28.13
C GLY A 181 13.73 3.52 -26.64
N ILE A 182 12.86 2.94 -25.80
CA ILE A 182 13.08 2.83 -24.37
C ILE A 182 13.54 1.41 -24.02
N ASN A 183 14.77 1.27 -23.51
CA ASN A 183 15.35 -0.02 -23.13
C ASN A 183 14.75 -0.56 -21.81
N ARG A 184 13.47 -0.95 -21.85
CA ARG A 184 12.72 -1.54 -20.75
C ARG A 184 11.69 -2.55 -21.27
N THR A 185 11.33 -3.50 -20.41
CA THR A 185 10.28 -4.50 -20.67
C THR A 185 8.92 -4.09 -20.08
N SER A 186 8.84 -2.95 -19.39
CA SER A 186 7.61 -2.46 -18.76
C SER A 186 7.59 -0.93 -18.73
N TRP A 187 6.40 -0.35 -18.86
CA TRP A 187 6.17 1.10 -18.86
C TRP A 187 6.29 1.72 -17.46
N ARG A 188 7.03 2.83 -17.35
CA ARG A 188 6.92 3.77 -16.21
C ARG A 188 6.10 4.99 -16.60
N MET A 189 5.56 5.70 -15.61
CA MET A 189 4.79 6.93 -15.85
C MET A 189 5.63 8.01 -16.55
N ILE A 190 6.91 8.13 -16.19
CA ILE A 190 7.83 9.07 -16.84
C ILE A 190 8.08 8.72 -18.32
N ASP A 191 8.11 7.43 -18.65
CA ASP A 191 8.31 6.94 -20.01
C ASP A 191 7.07 7.24 -20.87
N LEU A 192 5.87 6.97 -20.35
CA LEU A 192 4.60 7.33 -21.01
C LEU A 192 4.48 8.84 -21.24
N LYS A 193 4.87 9.64 -20.24
CA LYS A 193 4.90 11.11 -20.37
C LYS A 193 5.86 11.56 -21.48
N LEU A 194 7.06 10.97 -21.54
CA LEU A 194 8.05 11.29 -22.57
C LEU A 194 7.52 10.97 -23.98
N VAL A 195 6.94 9.78 -24.16
CA VAL A 195 6.41 9.38 -25.47
C VAL A 195 5.20 10.23 -25.88
N MET A 196 4.30 10.53 -24.95
CA MET A 196 3.18 11.46 -25.18
C MET A 196 3.69 12.86 -25.57
N HIS A 197 4.71 13.36 -24.87
CA HIS A 197 5.35 14.64 -25.18
C HIS A 197 5.96 14.66 -26.58
N ASN A 198 6.66 13.59 -26.98
CA ASN A 198 7.26 13.46 -28.30
C ASN A 198 6.21 13.39 -29.43
N ARG A 199 4.95 13.04 -29.11
CA ARG A 199 3.80 13.11 -30.02
C ARG A 199 3.09 14.48 -29.99
N GLY A 200 3.64 15.48 -29.31
CA GLY A 200 3.02 16.82 -29.14
C GLY A 200 1.93 16.88 -28.06
N LEU A 201 1.67 15.78 -27.35
CA LEU A 201 0.61 15.69 -26.35
C LEU A 201 1.14 15.92 -24.94
N HIS A 202 1.28 17.19 -24.57
CA HIS A 202 1.78 17.58 -23.25
C HIS A 202 0.77 17.25 -22.13
N ILE A 203 1.02 16.20 -21.37
CA ILE A 203 0.20 15.74 -20.25
C ILE A 203 1.06 15.41 -19.01
N GLY A 204 0.56 15.73 -17.82
CA GLY A 204 1.23 15.41 -16.55
C GLY A 204 1.01 13.95 -16.13
N GLU A 205 1.92 13.38 -15.34
CA GLU A 205 1.83 11.99 -14.88
C GLU A 205 0.54 11.69 -14.11
N ASP A 206 0.05 12.63 -13.29
CA ASP A 206 -1.22 12.45 -12.56
C ASP A 206 -2.41 12.29 -13.51
N CYS A 207 -2.39 13.01 -14.64
CA CYS A 207 -3.43 12.90 -15.66
C CYS A 207 -3.31 11.55 -16.41
N ILE A 208 -2.09 11.10 -16.73
CA ILE A 208 -1.86 9.75 -17.28
C ILE A 208 -2.40 8.68 -16.33
N ARG A 209 -2.07 8.76 -15.04
CA ARG A 209 -2.57 7.83 -14.01
C ARG A 209 -4.09 7.83 -13.94
N LYS A 210 -4.74 8.99 -14.06
CA LYS A 210 -6.21 9.10 -14.12
C LYS A 210 -6.78 8.42 -15.36
N ILE A 211 -6.19 8.61 -16.56
CA ILE A 211 -6.64 7.94 -17.78
C ILE A 211 -6.59 6.41 -17.60
N VAL A 212 -5.44 5.89 -17.17
CA VAL A 212 -5.22 4.45 -16.96
C VAL A 212 -6.20 3.88 -15.94
N LYS A 213 -6.33 4.54 -14.77
CA LYS A 213 -7.22 4.11 -13.70
C LYS A 213 -8.70 4.13 -14.12
N ASN A 214 -9.14 5.20 -14.79
CA ASN A 214 -10.53 5.35 -15.23
C ASN A 214 -10.92 4.32 -16.30
N ALA A 215 -9.95 3.83 -17.08
CA ALA A 215 -10.17 2.73 -18.03
C ALA A 215 -10.08 1.33 -17.38
N GLY A 216 -9.86 1.23 -16.06
CA GLY A 216 -9.77 -0.05 -15.35
C GLY A 216 -8.43 -0.77 -15.47
N PHE A 217 -7.41 -0.14 -16.06
CA PHE A 217 -6.07 -0.73 -16.15
C PHE A 217 -5.32 -0.59 -14.83
N ALA A 218 -4.56 -1.63 -14.48
CA ALA A 218 -3.71 -1.64 -13.30
C ALA A 218 -2.43 -2.45 -13.57
N TYR A 219 -1.33 -2.06 -12.93
CA TYR A 219 -0.15 -2.91 -12.88
C TYR A 219 -0.49 -4.19 -12.14
N ARG A 220 -0.41 -5.32 -12.83
CA ARG A 220 -0.61 -6.65 -12.26
C ARG A 220 0.69 -7.44 -12.41
N LYS A 221 1.12 -8.09 -11.33
CA LYS A 221 2.23 -9.04 -11.40
C LYS A 221 1.76 -10.28 -12.18
N ALA A 222 2.50 -10.68 -13.20
CA ALA A 222 2.23 -11.94 -13.89
C ALA A 222 2.26 -13.11 -12.89
N LYS A 223 1.23 -13.96 -12.92
CA LYS A 223 1.21 -15.18 -12.09
C LYS A 223 2.17 -16.19 -12.70
N LYS A 224 3.19 -16.61 -11.94
CA LYS A 224 4.01 -17.78 -12.30
C LYS A 224 3.23 -19.03 -11.88
N VAL A 225 2.55 -19.67 -12.82
CA VAL A 225 1.85 -20.95 -12.58
C VAL A 225 2.78 -22.09 -12.97
N LEU A 226 2.72 -23.20 -12.24
CA LEU A 226 3.39 -24.43 -12.65
C LEU A 226 2.51 -25.09 -13.71
N THR A 227 3.06 -25.34 -14.88
CA THR A 227 2.40 -26.12 -15.94
C THR A 227 3.17 -27.42 -16.09
N SER A 228 2.47 -28.56 -16.04
CA SER A 228 3.09 -29.86 -16.30
C SER A 228 3.54 -29.92 -17.76
N THR A 229 4.72 -30.49 -18.01
CA THR A 229 5.23 -30.80 -19.35
C THR A 229 5.05 -32.28 -19.71
N ASP A 230 4.27 -33.02 -18.92
CA ASP A 230 4.06 -34.45 -19.10
C ASP A 230 3.18 -34.73 -20.33
N PRO A 231 3.67 -35.45 -21.36
CA PRO A 231 2.85 -35.81 -22.52
C PRO A 231 1.60 -36.62 -22.15
N ALA A 232 1.66 -37.40 -21.07
CA ALA A 232 0.55 -38.22 -20.56
C ALA A 232 -0.22 -37.54 -19.42
N TYR A 233 -0.13 -36.20 -19.28
CA TYR A 233 -0.75 -35.45 -18.20
C TYR A 233 -2.24 -35.77 -18.02
N LYS A 234 -3.01 -35.71 -19.12
CA LYS A 234 -4.47 -35.92 -19.10
C LYS A 234 -4.82 -37.34 -18.67
N GLU A 235 -4.20 -38.34 -19.28
CA GLU A 235 -4.46 -39.77 -18.98
C GLU A 235 -4.17 -40.11 -17.51
N ARG A 236 -3.03 -39.65 -16.98
CA ARG A 236 -2.67 -39.87 -15.56
C ARG A 236 -3.64 -39.18 -14.62
N LEU A 237 -4.07 -37.97 -14.98
CA LEU A 237 -5.02 -37.22 -14.17
C LEU A 237 -6.41 -37.83 -14.18
N GLU A 238 -6.89 -38.27 -15.35
CA GLU A 238 -8.13 -39.04 -15.51
C GLU A 238 -8.08 -40.30 -14.65
N THR A 239 -6.99 -41.08 -14.73
CA THR A 239 -6.77 -42.27 -13.91
C THR A 239 -6.89 -41.98 -12.40
N ILE A 240 -6.25 -40.92 -11.90
CA ILE A 240 -6.34 -40.56 -10.48
C ILE A 240 -7.76 -40.10 -10.12
N THR A 241 -8.42 -39.36 -11.00
CA THR A 241 -9.78 -38.85 -10.79
C THR A 241 -10.78 -40.02 -10.72
N ASP A 242 -10.66 -40.98 -11.63
CA ASP A 242 -11.47 -42.20 -11.67
C ASP A 242 -11.29 -43.01 -10.38
N ILE A 243 -10.04 -43.27 -9.97
CA ILE A 243 -9.73 -43.95 -8.70
C ILE A 243 -10.41 -43.25 -7.52
N LEU A 244 -10.34 -41.92 -7.43
CA LEU A 244 -10.91 -41.17 -6.31
C LEU A 244 -12.44 -41.17 -6.31
N SER A 245 -13.05 -41.20 -7.50
CA SER A 245 -14.50 -41.23 -7.69
C SER A 245 -15.12 -42.59 -7.34
N GLU A 246 -14.40 -43.68 -7.61
CA GLU A 246 -14.84 -45.07 -7.37
C GLU A 246 -14.34 -45.63 -6.04
N LEU A 247 -13.53 -44.87 -5.29
CA LEU A 247 -12.88 -45.32 -4.05
C LEU A 247 -13.90 -45.84 -3.02
N SER A 248 -13.81 -47.13 -2.69
CA SER A 248 -14.72 -47.76 -1.73
C SER A 248 -14.35 -47.49 -0.27
N GLN A 249 -15.29 -47.76 0.66
CA GLN A 249 -15.04 -47.62 2.10
C GLN A 249 -13.95 -48.55 2.65
N SER A 250 -13.59 -49.62 1.92
CA SER A 250 -12.50 -50.54 2.26
C SER A 250 -11.17 -50.20 1.59
N GLU A 251 -11.08 -49.06 0.92
CA GLU A 251 -9.89 -48.64 0.18
C GLU A 251 -9.42 -47.28 0.64
N ARG A 252 -8.11 -47.06 0.59
CA ARG A 252 -7.50 -45.81 1.07
C ARG A 252 -6.60 -45.23 0.00
N PHE A 253 -6.71 -43.93 -0.21
CA PHE A 253 -5.84 -43.19 -1.11
C PHE A 253 -4.93 -42.28 -0.27
N PHE A 254 -3.62 -42.42 -0.45
CA PHE A 254 -2.60 -41.68 0.28
C PHE A 254 -1.89 -40.71 -0.66
N SER A 255 -1.99 -39.42 -0.34
CA SER A 255 -1.17 -38.35 -0.91
C SER A 255 0.08 -38.22 -0.04
N ILE A 256 1.25 -38.49 -0.62
CA ILE A 256 2.52 -38.67 0.08
C ILE A 256 3.51 -37.62 -0.41
N ASP A 257 4.28 -37.06 0.53
CA ASP A 257 5.32 -36.06 0.26
C ASP A 257 6.24 -35.88 1.48
N GLU A 258 7.35 -35.19 1.30
CA GLU A 258 8.30 -34.84 2.36
C GLU A 258 8.44 -33.34 2.56
N TYR A 259 8.18 -32.87 3.78
CA TYR A 259 8.41 -31.51 4.20
C TYR A 259 9.85 -31.30 4.68
N GLY A 260 10.50 -30.24 4.20
CA GLY A 260 11.86 -29.86 4.56
C GLY A 260 12.93 -30.28 3.55
N PRO A 261 14.23 -30.26 3.91
CA PRO A 261 14.76 -29.93 5.24
C PRO A 261 14.43 -28.51 5.68
N VAL A 262 13.94 -28.35 6.91
CA VAL A 262 13.67 -27.05 7.52
C VAL A 262 14.70 -26.80 8.61
N ALA A 263 15.42 -25.69 8.51
CA ALA A 263 16.35 -25.23 9.54
C ALA A 263 15.60 -24.62 10.73
N ILE A 264 16.00 -24.97 11.95
CA ILE A 264 15.46 -24.41 13.19
C ILE A 264 16.26 -23.15 13.55
N LYS A 265 15.58 -22.01 13.44
CA LYS A 265 16.07 -20.65 13.70
C LYS A 265 14.87 -19.72 13.85
N ILE A 266 15.11 -18.45 14.11
CA ILE A 266 14.03 -17.45 14.12
C ILE A 266 13.49 -17.33 12.69
N HIS A 267 12.20 -17.63 12.54
CA HIS A 267 11.47 -17.50 11.28
C HIS A 267 10.60 -16.25 11.31
N GLY A 268 10.68 -15.46 10.24
CA GLY A 268 9.77 -14.34 10.03
C GLY A 268 8.37 -14.81 9.64
N GLY A 269 7.45 -13.85 9.51
CA GLY A 269 6.08 -14.11 9.11
C GLY A 269 5.23 -12.85 9.20
N LYS A 270 3.94 -13.00 8.91
CA LYS A 270 2.97 -11.92 9.15
C LYS A 270 2.60 -11.93 10.62
N SER A 271 2.84 -10.82 11.31
CA SER A 271 2.45 -10.60 12.70
C SER A 271 1.56 -9.37 12.77
N LEU A 272 0.61 -9.35 13.70
CA LEU A 272 -0.09 -8.12 14.08
C LEU A 272 0.88 -7.32 14.95
N THR A 273 1.28 -6.13 14.50
CA THR A 273 2.21 -5.24 15.20
C THR A 273 1.63 -3.83 15.27
N ALA A 274 2.03 -3.06 16.29
CA ALA A 274 1.64 -1.65 16.38
C ALA A 274 2.20 -0.85 15.18
N PRO A 275 1.60 0.30 14.80
CA PRO A 275 1.98 1.06 13.61
C PRO A 275 3.47 1.40 13.48
N ASP A 276 4.15 1.60 14.62
CA ASP A 276 5.57 1.98 14.67
C ASP A 276 6.50 0.82 15.05
N GLU A 277 5.94 -0.36 15.34
CA GLU A 277 6.72 -1.54 15.67
C GLU A 277 6.99 -2.38 14.43
N LYS A 278 8.28 -2.50 14.08
CA LYS A 278 8.74 -3.41 13.03
C LYS A 278 9.35 -4.64 13.67
N ARG A 279 8.73 -5.80 13.49
CA ARG A 279 9.36 -7.07 13.85
C ARG A 279 10.56 -7.31 12.95
N VAL A 280 11.74 -7.38 13.55
CA VAL A 280 13.00 -7.66 12.85
C VAL A 280 13.42 -9.09 13.17
N VAL A 281 13.82 -9.82 12.13
CA VAL A 281 14.45 -11.13 12.26
C VAL A 281 15.89 -11.00 11.74
N PRO A 282 16.91 -11.39 12.52
CA PRO A 282 18.29 -11.30 12.07
C PRO A 282 18.52 -12.10 10.79
N GLN A 283 19.20 -11.52 9.80
CA GLN A 283 19.53 -12.23 8.56
C GLN A 283 20.54 -13.37 8.81
N TYR A 284 21.54 -13.10 9.65
CA TYR A 284 22.59 -14.05 10.03
C TYR A 284 22.26 -14.67 11.39
N GLN A 285 22.06 -15.99 11.40
CA GLN A 285 21.71 -16.75 12.60
C GLN A 285 22.37 -18.14 12.50
N LYS A 286 22.76 -18.71 13.64
CA LYS A 286 23.21 -20.10 13.71
C LYS A 286 21.97 -21.01 13.70
N ASN A 287 21.97 -22.03 12.85
CA ASN A 287 20.91 -23.03 12.85
C ASN A 287 21.03 -23.92 14.10
N LYS A 288 19.92 -24.11 14.83
CA LYS A 288 19.81 -25.00 16.00
C LYS A 288 19.51 -26.46 15.59
N GLY A 289 19.70 -26.79 14.31
CA GLY A 289 19.43 -28.09 13.69
C GLY A 289 18.53 -27.98 12.46
N SER A 290 18.23 -29.12 11.85
CA SER A 290 17.26 -29.22 10.75
C SER A 290 16.39 -30.46 10.88
N LEU A 291 15.15 -30.39 10.40
CA LEU A 291 14.24 -31.53 10.37
C LEU A 291 13.75 -31.83 8.96
N ILE A 292 13.49 -33.09 8.69
CA ILE A 292 12.73 -33.57 7.54
C ILE A 292 11.54 -34.35 8.11
N LEU A 293 10.36 -34.08 7.59
CA LEU A 293 9.14 -34.81 7.92
C LEU A 293 8.64 -35.54 6.68
N ILE A 294 8.34 -36.81 6.84
CA ILE A 294 7.75 -37.64 5.79
C ILE A 294 6.30 -37.88 6.17
N GLY A 295 5.39 -37.60 5.24
CA GLY A 295 3.97 -37.58 5.51
C GLY A 295 3.15 -38.35 4.50
N ALA A 296 2.08 -38.96 4.97
CA ALA A 296 1.00 -39.51 4.16
C ALA A 296 -0.33 -38.92 4.66
N LEU A 297 -1.04 -38.24 3.75
CA LEU A 297 -2.40 -37.79 3.97
C LEU A 297 -3.36 -38.82 3.38
N GLU A 298 -4.14 -39.48 4.23
CA GLU A 298 -5.22 -40.35 3.80
C GLU A 298 -6.44 -39.51 3.41
N LEU A 299 -6.90 -39.63 2.16
CA LEU A 299 -7.87 -38.67 1.61
C LEU A 299 -9.33 -38.88 2.03
N SER A 300 -9.75 -40.09 2.42
CA SER A 300 -11.16 -40.36 2.75
C SER A 300 -11.55 -39.87 4.15
N SER A 301 -10.74 -40.18 5.15
CA SER A 301 -10.87 -39.80 6.55
C SER A 301 -10.02 -38.58 6.92
N ASN A 302 -9.20 -38.11 5.98
CA ASN A 302 -8.43 -36.87 6.12
C ASN A 302 -7.44 -36.92 7.27
N GLN A 303 -6.88 -38.10 7.50
CA GLN A 303 -5.96 -38.39 8.58
C GLN A 303 -4.52 -38.23 8.08
N MET A 304 -3.73 -37.48 8.84
CA MET A 304 -2.31 -37.31 8.61
C MET A 304 -1.52 -38.37 9.37
N ILE A 305 -0.60 -39.04 8.67
CA ILE A 305 0.39 -39.95 9.25
C ILE A 305 1.75 -39.40 8.92
N HIS A 306 2.63 -39.25 9.91
CA HIS A 306 3.96 -38.70 9.69
C HIS A 306 5.01 -39.31 10.61
N PHE A 307 6.26 -39.18 10.22
CA PHE A 307 7.43 -39.38 11.08
C PHE A 307 8.58 -38.46 10.64
N TYR A 308 9.60 -38.34 11.49
CA TYR A 308 10.77 -37.52 11.21
C TYR A 308 11.92 -38.37 10.69
N ALA A 309 12.62 -37.87 9.68
CA ALA A 309 13.75 -38.52 9.06
C ALA A 309 14.98 -37.61 9.00
N GLU A 310 16.15 -38.21 8.83
CA GLU A 310 17.40 -37.49 8.57
C GLU A 310 17.60 -37.25 7.06
N HIS A 311 16.96 -38.07 6.22
CA HIS A 311 17.11 -38.06 4.78
C HIS A 311 15.80 -38.34 4.04
N LYS A 312 15.70 -37.92 2.78
CA LYS A 312 14.62 -38.27 1.85
C LYS A 312 15.11 -39.38 0.91
N ARG A 313 15.02 -40.64 1.32
CA ARG A 313 15.45 -41.78 0.49
C ARG A 313 14.38 -42.88 0.50
N THR A 314 14.63 -43.88 -0.34
CA THR A 314 13.76 -45.06 -0.45
C THR A 314 13.57 -45.81 0.87
N LYS A 315 14.56 -45.82 1.78
CA LYS A 315 14.44 -46.51 3.07
C LYS A 315 13.27 -45.94 3.87
N GLU A 316 13.16 -44.62 3.90
CA GLU A 316 12.13 -43.93 4.64
C GLU A 316 10.75 -44.09 3.98
N MET A 317 10.69 -44.16 2.64
CA MET A 317 9.44 -44.51 1.93
C MET A 317 8.94 -45.93 2.27
N ILE A 318 9.84 -46.91 2.39
CA ILE A 318 9.50 -48.27 2.83
C ILE A 318 9.04 -48.26 4.30
N GLN A 319 9.66 -47.45 5.15
CA GLN A 319 9.22 -47.26 6.53
C GLN A 319 7.80 -46.67 6.60
N LEU A 320 7.49 -45.67 5.77
CA LEU A 320 6.14 -45.12 5.66
C LEU A 320 5.14 -46.20 5.23
N LEU A 321 5.49 -47.01 4.24
CA LEU A 321 4.66 -48.10 3.75
C LEU A 321 4.29 -49.09 4.89
N HIS A 322 5.27 -49.55 5.67
CA HIS A 322 5.01 -50.44 6.80
C HIS A 322 4.18 -49.79 7.90
N LEU A 323 4.39 -48.50 8.16
CA LEU A 323 3.59 -47.74 9.13
C LEU A 323 2.11 -47.70 8.71
N LEU A 324 1.84 -47.48 7.42
CA LEU A 324 0.49 -47.47 6.87
C LEU A 324 -0.15 -48.86 6.89
N LEU A 325 0.60 -49.92 6.56
CA LEU A 325 0.14 -51.30 6.64
C LEU A 325 -0.28 -51.70 8.05
N SER A 326 0.49 -51.29 9.06
CA SER A 326 0.16 -51.55 10.47
C SER A 326 -1.09 -50.79 10.90
N LYS A 327 -1.24 -49.53 10.50
CA LYS A 327 -2.37 -48.69 10.91
C LYS A 327 -3.69 -49.04 10.21
N TYR A 328 -3.63 -49.46 8.94
CA TYR A 328 -4.80 -49.68 8.08
C TYR A 328 -4.90 -51.14 7.61
N GLN A 329 -4.50 -52.10 8.45
CA GLN A 329 -4.43 -53.52 8.09
C GLN A 329 -5.77 -54.11 7.62
N ASN A 330 -6.90 -53.60 8.12
CA ASN A 330 -8.24 -54.07 7.79
C ASN A 330 -8.80 -53.58 6.44
N GLN A 331 -8.00 -52.85 5.66
CA GLN A 331 -8.40 -52.36 4.34
C GLN A 331 -8.10 -53.39 3.25
N LYS A 332 -8.80 -53.32 2.13
CA LYS A 332 -8.59 -54.22 0.98
C LYS A 332 -7.45 -53.74 0.08
N LYS A 333 -7.35 -52.43 -0.16
CA LYS A 333 -6.40 -51.85 -1.12
C LYS A 333 -5.99 -50.44 -0.75
N PHE A 334 -4.74 -50.12 -1.03
CA PHE A 334 -4.14 -48.80 -0.91
C PHE A 334 -3.74 -48.26 -2.28
N TYR A 335 -3.97 -46.98 -2.48
CA TYR A 335 -3.45 -46.21 -3.60
C TYR A 335 -2.42 -45.22 -3.10
N PHE A 336 -1.19 -45.30 -3.61
CA PHE A 336 -0.09 -44.43 -3.24
C PHE A 336 0.12 -43.40 -4.34
N SER A 337 0.00 -42.12 -4.00
CA SER A 337 0.17 -41.01 -4.93
C SER A 337 1.18 -40.00 -4.38
N TRP A 338 2.12 -39.61 -5.21
CA TRP A 338 3.25 -38.73 -4.90
C TRP A 338 3.74 -38.05 -6.18
N ASP A 339 4.72 -37.16 -6.07
CA ASP A 339 5.37 -36.54 -7.23
C ASP A 339 6.36 -37.48 -7.95
N ALA A 340 6.91 -37.03 -9.08
CA ALA A 340 7.81 -37.84 -9.89
C ALA A 340 9.26 -37.92 -9.37
N ALA A 341 9.50 -37.78 -8.05
CA ALA A 341 10.85 -37.90 -7.50
C ALA A 341 11.43 -39.32 -7.62
N SER A 342 12.73 -39.42 -7.90
CA SER A 342 13.40 -40.67 -8.28
C SER A 342 13.41 -41.74 -7.17
N TRP A 343 13.32 -41.35 -5.90
CA TRP A 343 13.30 -42.29 -4.76
C TRP A 343 11.91 -42.91 -4.52
N HIS A 344 10.84 -42.34 -5.08
CA HIS A 344 9.49 -42.88 -5.02
C HIS A 344 9.29 -44.06 -5.97
N THR A 345 10.01 -44.10 -7.10
CA THR A 345 9.95 -45.19 -8.09
C THR A 345 11.24 -46.00 -8.14
N SER A 346 11.98 -46.07 -7.03
CA SER A 346 13.23 -46.84 -7.01
C SER A 346 12.94 -48.35 -7.11
N LYS A 347 13.85 -49.10 -7.75
CA LYS A 347 13.73 -50.56 -7.86
C LYS A 347 13.50 -51.22 -6.50
N ARG A 348 14.20 -50.75 -5.47
CA ARG A 348 14.06 -51.27 -4.11
C ARG A 348 12.68 -51.03 -3.51
N PHE A 349 12.07 -49.86 -3.74
CA PHE A 349 10.70 -49.62 -3.29
C PHE A 349 9.71 -50.53 -4.02
N LEU A 350 9.82 -50.61 -5.35
CA LEU A 350 8.94 -51.44 -6.18
C LEU A 350 9.03 -52.92 -5.81
N SER A 351 10.24 -53.45 -5.60
CA SER A 351 10.43 -54.85 -5.15
C SER A 351 9.79 -55.13 -3.79
N GLU A 352 9.75 -54.14 -2.89
CA GLU A 352 9.07 -54.30 -1.60
C GLU A 352 7.55 -54.31 -1.76
N VAL A 353 7.00 -53.46 -2.65
CA VAL A 353 5.59 -53.49 -3.04
C VAL A 353 5.21 -54.84 -3.65
N ASP A 354 6.02 -55.36 -4.59
CA ASP A 354 5.79 -56.67 -5.21
C ASP A 354 5.81 -57.80 -4.17
N ARG A 355 6.75 -57.74 -3.22
CA ARG A 355 6.84 -58.70 -2.10
C ARG A 355 5.58 -58.67 -1.25
N ILE A 356 5.09 -57.49 -0.87
CA ILE A 356 3.87 -57.34 -0.06
C ILE A 356 2.63 -57.77 -0.84
N ASN A 357 2.59 -57.53 -2.14
CA ASN A 357 1.49 -57.93 -3.01
C ASN A 357 1.48 -59.43 -3.35
N SER A 358 2.56 -60.16 -3.06
CA SER A 358 2.62 -61.61 -3.29
C SER A 358 1.52 -62.35 -2.51
N LYS A 359 0.99 -63.42 -3.11
CA LYS A 359 -0.11 -64.21 -2.52
C LYS A 359 0.27 -64.76 -1.15
N ASP A 360 1.49 -65.24 -1.00
CA ASP A 360 1.99 -65.83 0.25
C ASP A 360 2.02 -64.79 1.36
N TYR A 361 2.60 -63.61 1.09
CA TYR A 361 2.70 -62.54 2.07
C TYR A 361 1.31 -62.01 2.49
N ARG A 362 0.41 -61.76 1.52
CA ARG A 362 -0.95 -61.28 1.82
C ARG A 362 -1.77 -62.31 2.58
N THR A 363 -1.61 -63.59 2.30
CA THR A 363 -2.33 -64.67 3.00
C THR A 363 -1.83 -64.80 4.43
N GLU A 364 -0.53 -64.76 4.64
CA GLU A 364 0.08 -64.88 5.96
C GLU A 364 -0.17 -63.64 6.84
N LYS A 365 0.06 -62.45 6.29
CA LYS A 365 0.02 -61.17 7.04
C LYS A 365 -1.32 -60.43 6.96
N LYS A 366 -2.25 -60.91 6.13
CA LYS A 366 -3.57 -60.28 5.89
C LYS A 366 -3.45 -58.79 5.54
N THR A 367 -2.58 -58.47 4.59
CA THR A 367 -2.30 -57.09 4.18
C THR A 367 -3.13 -56.64 2.98
N PRO A 368 -3.45 -55.33 2.90
CA PRO A 368 -4.06 -54.74 1.71
C PRO A 368 -3.15 -54.88 0.49
N GLU A 369 -3.78 -54.88 -0.68
CA GLU A 369 -3.08 -54.69 -1.96
C GLU A 369 -2.55 -53.27 -2.06
N ILE A 370 -1.37 -53.08 -2.64
CA ILE A 370 -0.78 -51.77 -2.86
C ILE A 370 -0.76 -51.49 -4.37
N ALA A 371 -1.41 -50.40 -4.77
CA ALA A 371 -1.35 -49.85 -6.12
C ALA A 371 -0.68 -48.48 -6.10
N ILE A 372 0.11 -48.17 -7.13
CA ILE A 372 0.80 -46.89 -7.28
C ILE A 372 0.05 -46.06 -8.32
N ALA A 373 -0.32 -44.84 -7.97
CA ALA A 373 -1.01 -43.87 -8.81
C ALA A 373 -0.22 -42.54 -8.79
N PRO A 374 0.94 -42.48 -9.49
CA PRO A 374 1.85 -41.34 -9.40
C PRO A 374 1.24 -40.12 -10.10
N LEU A 375 1.50 -38.93 -9.54
CA LEU A 375 1.09 -37.68 -10.18
C LEU A 375 1.82 -37.49 -11.53
N PRO A 376 1.23 -36.74 -12.47
CA PRO A 376 1.95 -36.31 -13.66
C PRO A 376 3.25 -35.57 -13.31
N SER A 377 4.26 -35.71 -14.16
CA SER A 377 5.55 -35.03 -13.96
C SER A 377 5.34 -33.51 -13.85
N CYS A 378 6.06 -32.86 -12.95
CA CYS A 378 5.91 -31.42 -12.66
C CYS A 378 4.50 -30.98 -12.22
N ALA A 379 3.66 -31.91 -11.74
CA ALA A 379 2.31 -31.61 -11.24
C ALA A 379 2.19 -31.63 -9.70
N GLN A 380 3.24 -31.22 -8.98
CA GLN A 380 3.25 -31.07 -7.51
C GLN A 380 2.09 -30.21 -6.98
N PHE A 381 1.52 -29.33 -7.81
CA PHE A 381 0.36 -28.52 -7.47
C PHE A 381 -0.93 -29.32 -7.26
N LEU A 382 -0.98 -30.58 -7.73
CA LEU A 382 -2.06 -31.52 -7.49
C LEU A 382 -1.90 -32.32 -6.17
N ASN A 383 -0.71 -32.30 -5.57
CA ASN A 383 -0.44 -33.10 -4.36
C ASN A 383 -1.15 -32.48 -3.16
N VAL A 384 -2.24 -33.10 -2.69
CA VAL A 384 -3.12 -32.50 -1.67
C VAL A 384 -2.39 -32.27 -0.35
N ILE A 385 -1.46 -33.15 0.03
CA ILE A 385 -0.64 -33.03 1.25
C ILE A 385 0.18 -31.73 1.30
N GLU A 386 0.58 -31.14 0.17
CA GLU A 386 1.34 -29.87 0.13
C GLU A 386 0.54 -28.71 0.74
N SER A 387 -0.79 -28.74 0.63
CA SER A 387 -1.66 -27.74 1.27
C SER A 387 -1.70 -27.91 2.80
N VAL A 388 -1.64 -29.15 3.28
CA VAL A 388 -1.57 -29.48 4.71
C VAL A 388 -0.22 -29.06 5.28
N PHE A 389 0.88 -29.32 4.56
CA PHE A 389 2.20 -28.83 4.93
C PHE A 389 2.28 -27.30 4.92
N SER A 390 1.68 -26.64 3.94
CA SER A 390 1.61 -25.17 3.89
C SER A 390 0.81 -24.58 5.06
N GLY A 391 -0.27 -25.25 5.48
CA GLY A 391 -1.06 -24.89 6.65
C GLY A 391 -0.26 -25.03 7.95
N MET A 392 0.43 -26.16 8.10
CA MET A 392 1.31 -26.45 9.23
C MET A 392 2.49 -25.48 9.32
N ALA A 393 3.17 -25.20 8.20
CA ALA A 393 4.25 -24.22 8.15
C ALA A 393 3.79 -22.84 8.64
N ARG A 394 2.58 -22.42 8.26
CA ARG A 394 2.01 -21.14 8.71
C ARG A 394 1.69 -21.12 10.20
N ALA A 395 1.13 -22.20 10.72
CA ALA A 395 0.71 -22.27 12.11
C ALA A 395 1.90 -22.42 13.07
N ILE A 396 2.91 -23.18 12.65
CA ILE A 396 3.96 -23.69 13.53
C ILE A 396 5.32 -23.08 13.19
N ILE A 397 5.67 -22.93 11.91
CA ILE A 397 7.02 -22.47 11.51
C ILE A 397 7.08 -20.96 11.36
N HIS A 398 6.05 -20.30 10.84
CA HIS A 398 6.11 -18.85 10.65
C HIS A 398 6.04 -18.14 11.99
N ASN A 399 6.83 -17.07 12.14
CA ASN A 399 6.94 -16.31 13.39
C ASN A 399 7.50 -17.11 14.58
N SER A 400 8.04 -18.32 14.37
CA SER A 400 8.57 -19.17 15.43
C SER A 400 10.00 -18.82 15.82
N ASP A 401 10.36 -19.12 17.07
CA ASP A 401 11.74 -19.14 17.57
C ASP A 401 11.92 -20.34 18.51
N TYR A 402 11.93 -21.54 17.95
CA TYR A 402 12.14 -22.76 18.74
C TYR A 402 13.59 -22.85 19.22
N GLU A 403 13.80 -23.36 20.43
CA GLU A 403 15.12 -23.58 21.02
C GLU A 403 15.80 -24.85 20.52
N SER A 404 15.02 -25.81 20.02
CA SER A 404 15.57 -27.07 19.52
C SER A 404 14.71 -27.71 18.43
N VAL A 405 15.29 -28.70 17.73
CA VAL A 405 14.56 -29.56 16.81
C VAL A 405 13.43 -30.30 17.53
N ASP A 406 13.64 -30.76 18.75
CA ASP A 406 12.63 -31.54 19.48
C ASP A 406 11.44 -30.68 19.94
N GLU A 407 11.67 -29.41 20.26
CA GLU A 407 10.59 -28.47 20.54
C GLU A 407 9.72 -28.23 19.30
N CYS A 408 10.34 -28.01 18.14
CA CYS A 408 9.62 -27.88 16.88
C CYS A 408 8.84 -29.15 16.54
N LYS A 409 9.43 -30.34 16.73
CA LYS A 409 8.74 -31.63 16.54
C LYS A 409 7.53 -31.77 17.47
N LYS A 410 7.63 -31.36 18.73
CA LYS A 410 6.49 -31.38 19.67
C LYS A 410 5.34 -30.51 19.17
N ALA A 411 5.64 -29.29 18.71
CA ALA A 411 4.63 -28.38 18.17
C ALA A 411 3.98 -28.93 16.88
N MET A 412 4.76 -29.48 15.96
CA MET A 412 4.25 -30.14 14.75
C MET A 412 3.40 -31.37 15.07
N ASN A 413 3.83 -32.20 16.04
CA ASN A 413 3.06 -33.36 16.48
C ASN A 413 1.71 -32.97 17.07
N LEU A 414 1.69 -31.95 17.93
CA LEU A 414 0.45 -31.43 18.50
C LEU A 414 -0.48 -30.91 17.40
N TYR A 415 0.04 -30.12 16.46
CA TYR A 415 -0.73 -29.62 15.33
C TYR A 415 -1.41 -30.75 14.53
N PHE A 416 -0.66 -31.81 14.19
CA PHE A 416 -1.22 -32.94 13.46
C PHE A 416 -2.18 -33.79 14.32
N ALA A 417 -1.94 -33.92 15.62
CA ALA A 417 -2.84 -34.62 16.53
C ALA A 417 -4.19 -33.89 16.66
N GLU A 418 -4.18 -32.58 16.91
CA GLU A 418 -5.38 -31.73 16.94
C GLU A 418 -6.13 -31.79 15.62
N ARG A 419 -5.39 -31.73 14.51
CA ARG A 419 -5.96 -31.84 13.17
C ARG A 419 -6.66 -33.19 12.97
N ASN A 420 -5.98 -34.27 13.30
CA ASN A 420 -6.51 -35.63 13.15
C ASN A 420 -7.76 -35.84 14.03
N GLN A 421 -7.72 -35.37 15.27
CA GLN A 421 -8.83 -35.42 16.20
C GLN A 421 -10.05 -34.68 15.64
N HIS A 422 -9.86 -33.46 15.15
CA HIS A 422 -10.95 -32.69 14.54
C HIS A 422 -11.65 -33.44 13.40
N PHE A 423 -10.90 -34.18 12.57
CA PHE A 423 -11.48 -34.95 11.47
C PHE A 423 -12.08 -36.29 11.87
N ASN A 424 -11.66 -36.84 13.00
CA ASN A 424 -12.37 -37.94 13.62
C ASN A 424 -13.74 -37.45 14.13
N ASP A 425 -13.77 -36.27 14.75
CA ASP A 425 -15.00 -35.68 15.30
C ASP A 425 -15.92 -35.10 14.22
N HIS A 426 -15.36 -34.61 13.12
CA HIS A 426 -16.06 -33.99 11.99
C HIS A 426 -15.66 -34.64 10.66
N PRO A 427 -16.15 -35.85 10.36
CA PRO A 427 -15.73 -36.62 9.19
C PRO A 427 -15.91 -35.86 7.89
N LYS A 428 -14.80 -35.65 7.16
CA LYS A 428 -14.81 -34.97 5.88
C LYS A 428 -13.59 -35.35 5.05
N ARG A 429 -13.81 -35.76 3.80
CA ARG A 429 -12.74 -36.12 2.86
C ARG A 429 -11.75 -34.96 2.67
N ALA A 430 -10.45 -35.27 2.67
CA ALA A 430 -9.44 -34.36 2.14
C ALA A 430 -9.76 -34.12 0.67
N GLY A 431 -9.56 -32.92 0.18
CA GLY A 431 -10.19 -32.48 -1.05
C GLY A 431 -11.09 -31.27 -0.83
N ASN A 432 -11.68 -31.11 0.36
CA ASN A 432 -12.69 -30.07 0.60
C ASN A 432 -12.36 -29.27 1.87
N LYS A 433 -12.28 -27.92 1.73
CA LYS A 433 -11.96 -26.89 2.75
C LYS A 433 -11.96 -27.35 4.21
N ILE A 434 -10.83 -27.22 4.88
CA ILE A 434 -10.62 -27.85 6.17
C ILE A 434 -10.48 -26.82 7.31
N TRP A 435 -9.51 -25.90 7.25
CA TRP A 435 -9.30 -24.94 8.34
C TRP A 435 -9.55 -23.48 7.96
N GLY A 436 -9.74 -23.18 6.67
CA GLY A 436 -9.83 -21.80 6.19
C GLY A 436 -8.54 -20.99 6.41
N LYS A 437 -7.50 -21.63 6.93
CA LYS A 437 -6.19 -21.04 7.27
C LYS A 437 -5.09 -21.53 6.33
N GLU A 438 -5.36 -22.48 5.44
CA GLU A 438 -4.50 -22.81 4.30
C GLU A 438 -4.51 -21.67 3.27
N ARG A 439 -3.46 -21.54 2.45
CA ARG A 439 -3.48 -20.48 1.41
C ARG A 439 -4.38 -20.85 0.25
N THR A 440 -4.32 -22.12 -0.11
CA THR A 440 -5.02 -22.72 -1.21
C THR A 440 -5.82 -23.90 -0.66
N PRO A 441 -7.08 -24.08 -1.11
CA PRO A 441 -7.90 -25.21 -0.66
C PRO A 441 -7.15 -26.53 -0.87
N PRO A 442 -7.29 -27.52 0.03
CA PRO A 442 -6.73 -28.85 -0.15
C PRO A 442 -7.57 -29.66 -1.14
N VAL A 443 -7.80 -29.17 -2.37
CA VAL A 443 -8.69 -29.78 -3.39
C VAL A 443 -7.87 -30.41 -4.50
N PHE A 444 -8.19 -31.64 -4.89
CA PHE A 444 -7.68 -32.23 -6.12
C PHE A 444 -8.40 -31.61 -7.33
N SER A 445 -7.83 -30.53 -7.87
CA SER A 445 -8.37 -29.80 -9.02
C SER A 445 -7.22 -29.26 -9.87
N GLU A 446 -7.33 -29.40 -11.20
CA GLU A 446 -6.37 -28.86 -12.17
C GLU A 446 -6.12 -27.36 -12.01
N THR A 447 -7.15 -26.62 -11.63
CA THR A 447 -7.10 -25.17 -11.46
C THR A 447 -6.49 -24.74 -10.13
N ASN A 448 -6.38 -25.67 -9.19
CA ASN A 448 -5.95 -25.41 -7.83
C ASN A 448 -4.44 -25.65 -7.72
N ASN A 449 -3.74 -24.73 -7.06
CA ASN A 449 -2.32 -24.88 -6.78
C ASN A 449 -2.11 -25.13 -5.28
N CYS A 450 -2.01 -26.40 -4.89
CA CYS A 450 -1.83 -26.79 -3.49
C CYS A 450 -0.50 -26.29 -2.90
N LYS A 451 0.48 -25.91 -3.75
CA LYS A 451 1.79 -25.40 -3.32
C LYS A 451 1.82 -23.88 -3.27
N ASP A 452 2.32 -23.32 -2.16
CA ASP A 452 2.40 -21.88 -1.98
C ASP A 452 3.51 -21.24 -2.86
N PRO A 453 3.20 -20.25 -3.75
CA PRO A 453 4.18 -19.57 -4.60
C PRO A 453 5.27 -18.76 -3.88
N ILE A 454 5.09 -18.48 -2.58
CA ILE A 454 6.10 -17.78 -1.75
C ILE A 454 7.25 -18.73 -1.35
N TYR A 455 7.04 -20.05 -1.42
CA TYR A 455 8.04 -21.08 -1.07
C TYR A 455 8.72 -21.68 -2.31
N ARG A 456 8.92 -20.87 -3.35
CA ARG A 456 9.85 -21.21 -4.44
C ARG A 456 11.28 -20.85 -4.09
#